data_AF-A0A0J1BPX0-F1
#
_entry.id   AF-A0A0J1BPX0-F1
#
_cell.length_a   1.000
_cell.length_b   1.000
_cell.length_c   1.000
_cell.angle_alpha   90.00
_cell.angle_beta   90.00
_cell.angle_gamma   90.00
#
_symmetry.space_group_name_H-M   'P 1'
#
loop_
_entity.id
_entity.type
_entity.pdbx_description
1 polymer ?
#
loop_
_entity_poly.entity_id
_entity_poly.type
_entity_poly.pdbx_seq_one_letter_code
_entity_poly.pdbx_strand_id
1 'polypeptide(L)'
;MIAGILGALGIGAANTASVTTPTATATSTATPSSTPTPTATVPINIEGEELGGVAEGTLVEGIDGEAPRKAPDADVKSIDALEALEVKGRAPKTGYDREKFGAAWADVDGNGCDTRNDILYRDLTGSVTSDGCTVTSGTLDPDPYTDTVIDFVRGPATSADVQIDHVVALSDAWQKGAQQLDAETRALFANDPLNLLAVDGPTNQAKGDKDAASWLPPNKGFRCEYVSIQIAVKAKYELWITQPGCADVEGRRG
;
A
#
# COMPACT_ATOMS: atom_id res chain seq x y z
N MET A 1 72.10 -10.09 -10.45
CA MET A 1 72.82 -11.30 -10.91
C MET A 1 72.18 -12.47 -10.17
N ILE A 2 71.60 -13.53 -10.73
CA ILE A 2 71.52 -14.13 -12.06
C ILE A 2 70.19 -14.95 -12.08
N ALA A 3 69.66 -15.13 -13.28
CA ALA A 3 68.59 -16.02 -13.75
C ALA A 3 68.54 -17.41 -13.04
N GLY A 4 67.41 -18.09 -12.87
CA GLY A 4 66.41 -18.49 -13.87
C GLY A 4 66.57 -19.99 -14.19
N ILE A 5 65.52 -20.61 -14.75
CA ILE A 5 65.34 -22.02 -15.22
C ILE A 5 64.46 -22.86 -14.29
N LEU A 6 63.56 -23.75 -14.73
CA LEU A 6 62.71 -23.95 -15.92
C LEU A 6 62.00 -25.29 -15.62
N GLY A 7 60.69 -25.37 -15.86
CA GLY A 7 59.99 -26.59 -16.30
C GLY A 7 59.77 -27.74 -15.31
N ALA A 8 58.49 -28.10 -15.10
CA ALA A 8 57.97 -29.37 -15.58
C ALA A 8 56.43 -29.42 -15.51
N LEU A 9 55.88 -29.89 -16.62
CA LEU A 9 54.48 -30.21 -16.92
C LEU A 9 54.07 -31.47 -16.15
N GLY A 10 52.86 -31.48 -15.57
CA GLY A 10 52.28 -32.66 -14.93
C GLY A 10 50.76 -32.65 -15.03
N ILE A 11 50.26 -33.29 -16.09
CA ILE A 11 48.85 -33.58 -16.36
C ILE A 11 48.39 -34.71 -15.41
N GLY A 12 47.20 -34.61 -14.80
CA GLY A 12 46.63 -35.76 -14.11
C GLY A 12 45.36 -35.54 -13.30
N ALA A 13 44.23 -35.92 -13.90
CA ALA A 13 42.99 -36.40 -13.29
C ALA A 13 42.12 -35.42 -12.49
N ALA A 14 41.07 -34.96 -13.18
CA ALA A 14 39.82 -34.55 -12.59
C ALA A 14 39.28 -35.64 -11.65
N ASN A 15 39.02 -35.27 -10.40
CA ASN A 15 38.19 -36.06 -9.50
C ASN A 15 36.91 -35.26 -9.23
N THR A 16 35.90 -35.55 -10.05
CA THR A 16 34.52 -35.10 -9.87
C THR A 16 33.92 -35.85 -8.69
N ALA A 17 33.98 -35.24 -7.49
CA ALA A 17 33.17 -35.67 -6.36
C ALA A 17 31.87 -34.88 -6.39
N SER A 18 30.83 -35.49 -6.97
CA SER A 18 29.46 -34.99 -6.95
C SER A 18 28.97 -34.89 -5.50
N VAL A 19 28.83 -33.66 -5.01
CA VAL A 19 28.08 -33.40 -3.78
C VAL A 19 26.59 -33.48 -4.13
N THR A 20 25.99 -34.63 -3.82
CA THR A 20 24.54 -34.84 -3.89
C THR A 20 23.87 -34.10 -2.75
N THR A 21 23.23 -32.97 -3.05
CA THR A 21 22.26 -32.31 -2.19
C THR A 21 20.95 -33.12 -2.20
N PRO A 22 20.36 -33.48 -1.05
CA PRO A 22 19.02 -34.04 -1.03
C PRO A 22 17.99 -32.94 -1.34
N THR A 23 17.33 -33.08 -2.49
CA THR A 23 16.12 -32.36 -2.88
C THR A 23 14.99 -32.72 -1.92
N ALA A 24 14.57 -31.77 -1.08
CA ALA A 24 13.31 -31.87 -0.36
C ALA A 24 12.15 -31.55 -1.32
N THR A 25 11.48 -32.61 -1.80
CA THR A 25 10.23 -32.53 -2.54
C THR A 25 9.11 -32.10 -1.59
N ALA A 26 8.72 -30.82 -1.63
CA ALA A 26 7.47 -30.36 -1.05
C ALA A 26 6.37 -30.46 -2.12
N THR A 27 5.66 -31.60 -2.13
CA THR A 27 4.41 -31.74 -2.88
C THR A 27 3.30 -31.02 -2.10
N SER A 28 3.02 -29.78 -2.47
CA SER A 28 1.86 -29.03 -1.96
C SER A 28 0.72 -29.20 -2.96
N THR A 29 -0.11 -30.23 -2.74
CA THR A 29 -1.38 -30.40 -3.45
C THR A 29 -2.44 -29.62 -2.69
N ALA A 30 -2.79 -28.43 -3.18
CA ALA A 30 -3.96 -27.69 -2.72
C ALA A 30 -4.74 -27.17 -3.92
N THR A 31 -5.81 -27.88 -4.25
CA THR A 31 -6.84 -27.45 -5.19
C THR A 31 -7.91 -26.66 -4.42
N PRO A 32 -8.15 -25.37 -4.68
CA PRO A 32 -9.40 -24.75 -4.29
C PRO A 32 -10.46 -24.99 -5.38
N SER A 33 -11.36 -25.95 -5.12
CA SER A 33 -12.61 -26.11 -5.87
C SER A 33 -13.71 -25.38 -5.12
N SER A 34 -13.97 -24.12 -5.47
CA SER A 34 -15.16 -23.39 -5.00
C SER A 34 -16.20 -23.38 -6.10
N THR A 35 -17.11 -24.36 -6.04
CA THR A 35 -18.39 -24.35 -6.77
C THR A 35 -19.32 -23.36 -6.08
N PRO A 36 -19.84 -22.31 -6.75
CA PRO A 36 -20.91 -21.51 -6.17
C PRO A 36 -22.24 -22.27 -6.26
N THR A 37 -22.88 -22.48 -5.10
CA THR A 37 -24.27 -22.92 -4.99
C THR A 37 -25.18 -21.76 -5.43
N PRO A 38 -26.20 -21.98 -6.28
CA PRO A 38 -27.13 -20.93 -6.68
C PRO A 38 -28.05 -20.53 -5.52
N THR A 39 -28.00 -19.26 -5.12
CA THR A 39 -28.95 -18.67 -4.17
C THR A 39 -30.29 -18.43 -4.84
N ALA A 40 -31.35 -18.87 -4.17
CA ALA A 40 -32.73 -18.80 -4.62
C ALA A 40 -33.22 -17.34 -4.77
N THR A 41 -33.82 -17.05 -5.93
CA THR A 41 -34.57 -15.84 -6.23
C THR A 41 -35.90 -15.84 -5.47
N VAL A 42 -36.15 -14.82 -4.65
CA VAL A 42 -37.49 -14.50 -4.14
C VAL A 42 -38.12 -13.48 -5.10
N PRO A 43 -39.26 -13.78 -5.75
CA PRO A 43 -39.97 -12.78 -6.54
C PRO A 43 -40.76 -11.86 -5.61
N ILE A 44 -40.49 -10.55 -5.69
CA ILE A 44 -41.35 -9.52 -5.10
C ILE A 44 -42.31 -9.06 -6.20
N ASN A 45 -43.57 -9.45 -6.09
CA ASN A 45 -44.68 -8.86 -6.84
C ASN A 45 -45.03 -7.52 -6.20
N ILE A 46 -44.85 -6.41 -6.92
CA ILE A 46 -45.55 -5.16 -6.64
C ILE A 46 -46.39 -4.84 -7.87
N GLU A 47 -47.69 -5.02 -7.71
CA GLU A 47 -48.73 -4.55 -8.63
C GLU A 47 -48.74 -3.01 -8.61
N GLY A 48 -48.91 -2.43 -9.80
CA GLY A 48 -48.67 -1.03 -10.04
C GLY A 48 -49.77 -0.09 -9.55
N GLU A 49 -49.38 1.18 -9.46
CA GLU A 49 -50.27 2.30 -9.77
C GLU A 49 -49.49 3.30 -10.63
N GLU A 50 -50.02 3.53 -11.82
CA GLU A 50 -49.55 4.41 -12.87
C GLU A 50 -50.17 5.79 -12.65
N LEU A 51 -49.38 6.88 -12.64
CA LEU A 51 -49.86 8.21 -13.02
C LEU A 51 -48.73 9.04 -13.67
N GLY A 52 -48.69 8.96 -15.00
CA GLY A 52 -48.67 10.08 -15.96
C GLY A 52 -47.72 11.26 -15.78
N GLY A 53 -46.92 11.52 -16.84
CA GLY A 53 -46.36 12.84 -17.11
C GLY A 53 -45.26 12.85 -18.16
N VAL A 54 -45.63 13.04 -19.43
CA VAL A 54 -44.72 13.23 -20.56
C VAL A 54 -43.97 14.57 -20.48
N ALA A 55 -42.66 14.56 -20.77
CA ALA A 55 -41.97 15.68 -21.39
C ALA A 55 -40.73 15.19 -22.14
N GLU A 56 -40.63 15.66 -23.38
CA GLU A 56 -39.60 15.36 -24.37
C GLU A 56 -38.20 15.84 -23.97
N GLY A 57 -37.20 15.07 -24.43
CA GLY A 57 -35.90 15.51 -24.93
C GLY A 57 -35.22 16.72 -24.30
N THR A 58 -34.16 16.45 -23.55
CA THR A 58 -32.98 17.33 -23.52
C THR A 58 -31.74 16.45 -23.38
N LEU A 59 -30.90 16.47 -24.42
CA LEU A 59 -29.51 16.01 -24.35
C LEU A 59 -28.80 16.96 -23.39
N VAL A 60 -28.41 16.48 -22.21
CA VAL A 60 -27.51 17.24 -21.33
C VAL A 60 -26.09 16.98 -21.80
N GLU A 61 -25.50 18.02 -22.40
CA GLU A 61 -24.08 18.17 -22.68
C GLU A 61 -23.23 17.94 -21.43
N GLY A 62 -21.99 17.51 -21.68
CA GLY A 62 -21.04 17.01 -20.70
C GLY A 62 -20.87 17.88 -19.46
N ILE A 63 -20.95 17.22 -18.31
CA ILE A 63 -20.36 17.75 -17.09
C ILE A 63 -18.87 17.48 -17.15
N ASP A 64 -18.12 18.48 -17.61
CA ASP A 64 -16.69 18.62 -17.33
C ASP A 64 -16.52 18.90 -15.82
N GLY A 65 -16.80 17.88 -15.01
CA GLY A 65 -16.62 17.88 -13.57
C GLY A 65 -15.19 17.48 -13.27
N GLU A 66 -14.26 18.41 -13.48
CA GLU A 66 -12.93 18.36 -12.89
C GLU A 66 -13.10 18.37 -11.36
N ALA A 67 -13.20 17.18 -10.76
CA ALA A 67 -13.13 17.02 -9.33
C ALA A 67 -11.75 17.51 -8.85
N PRO A 68 -11.67 18.26 -7.74
CA PRO A 68 -10.42 18.83 -7.30
C PRO A 68 -9.39 17.73 -7.00
N ARG A 69 -8.33 17.67 -7.81
CA ARG A 69 -7.14 16.83 -7.68
C ARG A 69 -6.28 17.24 -6.47
N LYS A 70 -6.80 17.11 -5.25
CA LYS A 70 -5.99 17.29 -4.05
C LYS A 70 -6.19 16.10 -3.10
N ALA A 71 -5.09 15.42 -2.80
CA ALA A 71 -4.97 14.63 -1.57
C ALA A 71 -5.47 15.48 -0.37
N PRO A 72 -5.97 14.87 0.71
CA PRO A 72 -6.54 15.62 1.83
C PRO A 72 -5.60 16.75 2.26
N ASP A 73 -6.13 17.97 2.38
CA ASP A 73 -5.40 19.16 2.82
C ASP A 73 -4.67 18.89 4.15
N ALA A 74 -3.40 18.50 4.08
CA ALA A 74 -2.49 18.40 5.23
C ALA A 74 -1.73 19.72 5.48
N ASP A 75 -2.10 20.80 4.78
CA ASP A 75 -1.46 22.10 4.88
C ASP A 75 -1.84 22.80 6.21
N VAL A 76 -0.81 23.01 7.05
CA VAL A 76 -0.79 23.84 8.28
C VAL A 76 -1.50 23.26 9.52
N LYS A 77 -1.31 21.97 9.82
CA LYS A 77 -1.52 21.40 11.18
C LYS A 77 -0.33 20.60 11.72
N SER A 78 0.81 20.61 11.04
CA SER A 78 1.89 19.65 11.29
C SER A 78 2.80 19.98 12.47
N ILE A 79 3.00 21.25 12.84
CA ILE A 79 3.88 21.59 13.98
C ILE A 79 3.20 21.26 15.31
N ASP A 80 1.96 21.72 15.54
CA ASP A 80 1.22 21.43 16.77
C ASP A 80 0.95 19.92 16.93
N ALA A 81 0.63 19.23 15.83
CA ALA A 81 0.46 17.78 15.84
C ALA A 81 1.80 17.07 16.13
N LEU A 82 2.92 17.57 15.61
CA LEU A 82 4.24 17.02 15.88
C LEU A 82 4.66 17.23 17.35
N GLU A 83 4.37 18.38 17.94
CA GLU A 83 4.65 18.66 19.35
C GLU A 83 3.82 17.80 20.30
N ALA A 84 2.61 17.40 19.87
CA ALA A 84 1.75 16.49 20.63
C ALA A 84 2.19 15.01 20.53
N LEU A 85 3.04 14.65 19.56
CA LEU A 85 3.49 13.27 19.39
C LEU A 85 4.55 12.90 20.42
N GLU A 86 4.27 11.84 21.16
CA GLU A 86 5.25 11.27 22.06
C GLU A 86 6.46 10.75 21.28
N VAL A 87 7.67 10.94 21.82
CA VAL A 87 8.90 10.40 21.23
C VAL A 87 9.46 9.27 22.08
N LYS A 88 9.52 8.07 21.51
CA LYS A 88 9.95 6.83 22.17
C LYS A 88 10.78 5.96 21.21
N GLY A 89 11.50 5.00 21.77
CA GLY A 89 12.13 3.94 20.98
C GLY A 89 11.11 3.01 20.32
N ARG A 90 11.56 2.17 19.38
CA ARG A 90 10.72 1.10 18.82
C ARG A 90 10.44 0.03 19.89
N ALA A 91 9.18 -0.34 20.08
CA ALA A 91 8.83 -1.52 20.84
C ALA A 91 9.16 -2.80 20.04
N PRO A 92 9.27 -3.98 20.69
CA PRO A 92 9.48 -5.23 19.99
C PRO A 92 8.36 -5.54 18.98
N LYS A 93 8.72 -6.15 17.85
CA LYS A 93 7.77 -6.68 16.85
C LYS A 93 7.08 -7.98 17.31
N THR A 94 7.33 -8.44 18.53
CA THR A 94 6.76 -9.69 19.07
C THR A 94 5.25 -9.69 18.98
N GLY A 95 4.69 -10.78 18.45
CA GLY A 95 3.25 -10.94 18.30
C GLY A 95 2.63 -10.07 17.20
N TYR A 96 3.40 -9.37 16.38
CA TYR A 96 2.89 -8.74 15.18
C TYR A 96 2.41 -9.80 14.19
N ASP A 97 1.23 -9.55 13.63
CA ASP A 97 0.58 -10.34 12.61
C ASP A 97 -0.40 -9.39 11.88
N ARG A 98 -0.51 -9.48 10.55
CA ARG A 98 -1.24 -8.48 9.76
C ARG A 98 -2.74 -8.59 10.00
N GLU A 99 -3.22 -9.79 10.28
CA GLU A 99 -4.59 -10.16 10.51
C GLU A 99 -5.11 -9.56 11.84
N LYS A 100 -4.21 -9.13 12.73
CA LYS A 100 -4.58 -8.33 13.91
C LYS A 100 -5.13 -6.95 13.57
N PHE A 101 -4.94 -6.49 12.34
CA PHE A 101 -5.53 -5.25 11.81
C PHE A 101 -6.86 -5.50 11.08
N GLY A 102 -7.48 -6.67 11.27
CA GLY A 102 -8.75 -7.01 10.65
C GLY A 102 -8.61 -7.48 9.21
N ALA A 103 -9.75 -7.56 8.52
CA ALA A 103 -9.78 -7.94 7.11
C ALA A 103 -9.05 -6.91 6.26
N ALA A 104 -8.22 -7.38 5.32
CA ALA A 104 -7.55 -6.51 4.38
C ALA A 104 -8.59 -5.83 3.49
N TRP A 105 -8.51 -4.49 3.40
CA TRP A 105 -9.41 -3.68 2.59
C TRP A 105 -10.88 -3.83 3.02
N ALA A 106 -11.13 -3.84 4.32
CA ALA A 106 -12.49 -3.92 4.83
C ALA A 106 -13.28 -2.67 4.42
N ASP A 107 -14.52 -2.84 3.98
CA ASP A 107 -15.47 -1.75 3.80
C ASP A 107 -15.84 -1.15 5.18
N VAL A 108 -15.06 -0.16 5.62
CA VAL A 108 -15.20 0.48 6.93
C VAL A 108 -16.16 1.67 6.93
N ASP A 109 -16.51 2.21 5.75
CA ASP A 109 -17.47 3.30 5.62
C ASP A 109 -18.88 2.82 5.25
N GLY A 110 -19.03 1.54 4.89
CA GLY A 110 -20.29 0.89 4.60
C GLY A 110 -20.86 1.27 3.24
N ASN A 111 -20.02 1.74 2.30
CA ASN A 111 -20.47 2.21 1.00
C ASN A 111 -20.67 1.05 -0.02
N GLY A 112 -20.28 -0.18 0.32
CA GLY A 112 -20.39 -1.37 -0.51
C GLY A 112 -19.15 -1.69 -1.36
N CYS A 113 -18.13 -0.82 -1.35
CA CYS A 113 -16.85 -0.97 -1.99
C CYS A 113 -15.77 -1.32 -0.96
N ASP A 114 -14.79 -2.14 -1.35
CA ASP A 114 -13.63 -2.36 -0.49
C ASP A 114 -12.72 -1.12 -0.50
N THR A 115 -12.01 -0.89 0.61
CA THR A 115 -11.14 0.28 0.73
C THR A 115 -10.08 0.36 -0.36
N ARG A 116 -9.62 -0.78 -0.91
CA ARG A 116 -8.63 -0.74 -1.99
C ARG A 116 -9.21 -0.04 -3.21
N ASN A 117 -10.44 -0.38 -3.58
CA ASN A 117 -11.11 0.22 -4.72
C ASN A 117 -11.50 1.68 -4.44
N ASP A 118 -11.85 2.04 -3.20
CA ASP A 118 -12.06 3.45 -2.84
C ASP A 118 -10.79 4.28 -3.07
N ILE A 119 -9.63 3.76 -2.65
CA ILE A 119 -8.35 4.47 -2.83
C ILE A 119 -7.94 4.51 -4.30
N LEU A 120 -8.10 3.42 -5.05
CA LEU A 120 -7.84 3.43 -6.49
C LEU A 120 -8.74 4.44 -7.21
N TYR A 121 -10.04 4.49 -6.87
CA TYR A 121 -10.97 5.42 -7.50
C TYR A 121 -10.64 6.88 -7.16
N ARG A 122 -10.21 7.14 -5.91
CA ARG A 122 -9.78 8.47 -5.45
C ARG A 122 -8.50 8.96 -6.14
N ASP A 123 -7.50 8.08 -6.27
CA ASP A 123 -6.13 8.48 -6.64
C ASP A 123 -5.85 8.35 -8.14
N LEU A 124 -6.57 7.47 -8.86
CA LEU A 124 -6.42 7.32 -10.29
C LEU A 124 -7.28 8.34 -11.05
N THR A 125 -6.68 8.93 -12.08
CA THR A 125 -7.40 9.75 -13.07
C THR A 125 -8.00 8.87 -14.15
N GLY A 126 -9.17 9.25 -14.68
CA GLY A 126 -9.83 8.49 -15.76
C GLY A 126 -10.24 7.07 -15.36
N SER A 127 -10.56 6.85 -14.07
CA SER A 127 -10.93 5.56 -13.53
C SER A 127 -12.17 4.96 -14.19
N VAL A 128 -12.10 3.67 -14.54
CA VAL A 128 -13.24 2.89 -15.04
C VAL A 128 -13.58 1.82 -14.00
N THR A 129 -14.88 1.62 -13.72
CA THR A 129 -15.37 0.60 -12.79
C THR A 129 -16.26 -0.42 -13.51
N SER A 130 -16.30 -1.67 -13.04
CA SER A 130 -17.14 -2.73 -13.66
C SER A 130 -18.52 -2.90 -13.04
N ASP A 131 -18.68 -2.62 -11.75
CA ASP A 131 -19.89 -2.85 -10.95
C ASP A 131 -20.23 -1.66 -10.03
N GLY A 132 -19.63 -0.49 -10.32
CA GLY A 132 -19.72 0.69 -9.47
C GLY A 132 -18.63 0.80 -8.41
N CYS A 133 -17.92 -0.29 -8.08
CA CYS A 133 -16.83 -0.29 -7.09
C CYS A 133 -15.49 -0.71 -7.71
N THR A 134 -15.51 -1.83 -8.41
CA THR A 134 -14.34 -2.57 -8.88
C THR A 134 -13.62 -1.78 -9.98
N VAL A 135 -12.56 -1.04 -9.64
CA VAL A 135 -11.75 -0.21 -10.57
C VAL A 135 -10.93 -1.07 -11.54
N THR A 136 -11.32 -1.12 -12.80
CA THR A 136 -10.70 -1.98 -13.83
C THR A 136 -9.55 -1.31 -14.57
N SER A 137 -9.54 0.02 -14.65
CA SER A 137 -8.43 0.78 -15.22
C SER A 137 -8.42 2.23 -14.74
N GLY A 138 -7.30 2.91 -14.92
CA GLY A 138 -7.11 4.34 -14.65
C GLY A 138 -5.63 4.70 -14.82
N THR A 139 -5.27 5.96 -14.55
CA THR A 139 -3.88 6.43 -14.63
C THR A 139 -3.48 7.10 -13.33
N LEU A 140 -2.40 6.63 -12.71
CA LEU A 140 -1.79 7.30 -11.57
C LEU A 140 -0.85 8.38 -12.11
N ASP A 141 -1.26 9.65 -12.01
CA ASP A 141 -0.53 10.79 -12.55
C ASP A 141 -0.68 12.06 -11.70
N PRO A 142 0.40 12.55 -11.06
CA PRO A 142 1.69 11.87 -10.89
C PRO A 142 1.63 10.81 -9.78
N ASP A 143 2.43 9.75 -9.88
CA ASP A 143 2.73 8.88 -8.73
C ASP A 143 3.41 9.70 -7.62
N PRO A 144 2.89 9.71 -6.39
CA PRO A 144 3.45 10.52 -5.31
C PRO A 144 4.87 10.08 -4.89
N TYR A 145 5.30 8.85 -5.16
CA TYR A 145 6.60 8.35 -4.71
C TYR A 145 7.73 8.56 -5.73
N THR A 146 7.44 8.51 -7.02
CA THR A 146 8.42 8.53 -8.11
C THR A 146 8.26 9.73 -9.05
N ASP A 147 7.13 10.46 -8.98
CA ASP A 147 6.76 11.52 -9.92
C ASP A 147 6.58 11.03 -11.37
N THR A 148 6.24 9.75 -11.54
CA THR A 148 6.01 9.12 -12.85
C THR A 148 4.53 8.89 -13.12
N VAL A 149 4.17 8.79 -14.40
CA VAL A 149 2.85 8.34 -14.84
C VAL A 149 2.82 6.81 -14.88
N ILE A 150 1.79 6.19 -14.30
CA ILE A 150 1.61 4.73 -14.30
C ILE A 150 0.20 4.39 -14.76
N ASP A 151 0.10 3.67 -15.89
CA ASP A 151 -1.16 3.11 -16.37
C ASP A 151 -1.55 1.90 -15.52
N PHE A 152 -2.73 1.97 -14.91
CA PHE A 152 -3.30 0.85 -14.18
C PHE A 152 -4.34 0.14 -15.05
N VAL A 153 -4.12 -1.15 -15.27
CA VAL A 153 -5.15 -2.08 -15.74
C VAL A 153 -5.24 -3.24 -14.76
N ARG A 154 -6.45 -3.58 -14.33
CA ARG A 154 -6.67 -4.75 -13.48
C ARG A 154 -6.29 -6.01 -14.24
N GLY A 155 -5.38 -6.80 -13.68
CA GLY A 155 -4.84 -7.99 -14.32
C GLY A 155 -3.39 -8.27 -13.93
N PRO A 156 -2.87 -9.45 -14.29
CA PRO A 156 -1.55 -9.92 -13.87
C PRO A 156 -0.39 -9.08 -14.43
N ALA A 157 -0.62 -8.28 -15.47
CA ALA A 157 0.41 -7.47 -16.11
C ALA A 157 0.77 -6.23 -15.28
N THR A 158 -0.25 -5.46 -14.86
CA THR A 158 -0.06 -4.09 -14.34
C THR A 158 -0.64 -3.88 -12.94
N SER A 159 -1.42 -4.81 -12.39
CA SER A 159 -1.97 -4.62 -11.03
C SER A 159 -0.90 -4.58 -9.93
N ALA A 160 0.28 -5.13 -10.19
CA ALA A 160 1.41 -5.05 -9.27
C ALA A 160 2.15 -3.70 -9.35
N ASP A 161 1.98 -2.95 -10.45
CA ASP A 161 2.65 -1.67 -10.71
C ASP A 161 2.03 -0.55 -9.88
N VAL A 162 0.72 -0.62 -9.60
CA VAL A 162 0.05 0.27 -8.64
C VAL A 162 -0.39 -0.51 -7.41
N GLN A 163 0.19 -0.15 -6.27
CA GLN A 163 -0.15 -0.73 -4.96
C GLN A 163 -0.79 0.32 -4.08
N ILE A 164 -1.59 -0.13 -3.11
CA ILE A 164 -2.07 0.74 -2.05
C ILE A 164 -1.10 0.60 -0.88
N ASP A 165 -0.35 1.66 -0.59
CA ASP A 165 0.57 1.72 0.53
C ASP A 165 -0.13 2.17 1.81
N HIS A 166 0.27 1.55 2.92
CA HIS A 166 0.08 2.09 4.25
C HIS A 166 1.22 3.08 4.54
N VAL A 167 0.94 4.39 4.41
CA VAL A 167 1.96 5.46 4.55
C VAL A 167 2.71 5.31 5.88
N VAL A 168 1.97 5.06 6.97
CA VAL A 168 2.48 4.41 8.18
C VAL A 168 2.23 2.90 8.07
N ALA A 169 3.29 2.14 7.82
CA ALA A 169 3.20 0.69 7.66
C ALA A 169 2.65 0.01 8.93
N LEU A 170 1.82 -1.03 8.76
CA LEU A 170 1.18 -1.74 9.89
C LEU A 170 2.20 -2.30 10.91
N SER A 171 3.34 -2.81 10.43
CA SER A 171 4.44 -3.28 11.27
C SER A 171 5.18 -2.15 12.00
N ASP A 172 5.27 -0.96 11.39
CA ASP A 172 5.81 0.23 12.07
C ASP A 172 4.86 0.67 13.18
N ALA A 173 3.57 0.76 12.87
CA ALA A 173 2.52 1.13 13.81
C ALA A 173 2.47 0.18 15.02
N TRP A 174 2.60 -1.15 14.80
CA TRP A 174 2.66 -2.14 15.88
C TRP A 174 3.75 -1.82 16.90
N GLN A 175 4.96 -1.54 16.40
CA GLN A 175 6.13 -1.18 17.22
C GLN A 175 6.05 0.24 17.80
N LYS A 176 5.02 1.01 17.42
CA LYS A 176 4.82 2.41 17.80
C LYS A 176 3.46 2.69 18.46
N GLY A 177 2.80 1.66 18.99
CA GLY A 177 1.62 1.81 19.84
C GLY A 177 0.42 1.00 19.40
N ALA A 178 0.34 0.57 18.15
CA ALA A 178 -0.84 -0.13 17.64
C ALA A 178 -1.09 -1.50 18.32
N GLN A 179 -0.07 -2.08 18.97
CA GLN A 179 -0.24 -3.27 19.79
C GLN A 179 -1.10 -3.05 21.05
N GLN A 180 -1.28 -1.79 21.48
CA GLN A 180 -2.10 -1.40 22.64
C GLN A 180 -3.52 -0.99 22.25
N LEU A 181 -3.75 -0.68 20.97
CA LEU A 181 -5.07 -0.39 20.45
C LEU A 181 -5.96 -1.63 20.54
N ASP A 182 -7.27 -1.43 20.66
CA ASP A 182 -8.21 -2.53 20.48
C ASP A 182 -8.25 -2.99 19.01
N ALA A 183 -8.94 -4.10 18.74
CA ALA A 183 -8.98 -4.69 17.40
C ALA A 183 -9.76 -3.85 16.39
N GLU A 184 -10.80 -3.14 16.81
CA GLU A 184 -11.62 -2.29 15.96
C GLU A 184 -10.83 -1.05 15.53
N THR A 185 -10.14 -0.40 16.48
CA THR A 185 -9.28 0.75 16.20
C THR A 185 -8.12 0.37 15.26
N ARG A 186 -7.55 -0.84 15.38
CA ARG A 186 -6.55 -1.32 14.41
C ARG A 186 -7.16 -1.55 13.02
N ALA A 187 -8.38 -2.05 12.93
CA ALA A 187 -9.06 -2.21 11.64
C ALA A 187 -9.35 -0.87 10.98
N LEU A 188 -9.76 0.14 11.76
CA LEU A 188 -9.90 1.51 11.28
C LEU A 188 -8.55 2.07 10.82
N PHE A 189 -7.47 1.89 11.57
CA PHE A 189 -6.12 2.34 11.17
C PHE A 189 -5.67 1.75 9.82
N ALA A 190 -5.95 0.47 9.58
CA ALA A 190 -5.55 -0.22 8.36
C ALA A 190 -6.40 0.14 7.14
N ASN A 191 -7.58 0.71 7.33
CA ASN A 191 -8.49 1.06 6.24
C ASN A 191 -8.78 2.58 6.18
N ASP A 192 -8.03 3.39 6.93
CA ASP A 192 -8.18 4.85 6.93
C ASP A 192 -7.63 5.47 5.64
N PRO A 193 -8.44 6.18 4.84
CA PRO A 193 -7.95 6.87 3.64
C PRO A 193 -6.84 7.89 3.90
N LEU A 194 -6.71 8.42 5.13
CA LEU A 194 -5.58 9.27 5.52
C LEU A 194 -4.26 8.49 5.53
N ASN A 195 -4.27 7.19 5.83
CA ASN A 195 -3.09 6.34 5.90
C ASN A 195 -2.83 5.57 4.60
N LEU A 196 -3.64 5.77 3.55
CA LEU A 196 -3.60 4.98 2.33
C LEU A 196 -3.37 5.85 1.09
N LEU A 197 -2.47 5.41 0.22
CA LEU A 197 -2.18 6.05 -1.09
C LEU A 197 -1.98 4.99 -2.16
N ALA A 198 -2.50 5.20 -3.37
CA ALA A 198 -2.06 4.49 -4.55
C ALA A 198 -0.67 4.97 -4.95
N VAL A 199 0.27 4.04 -5.11
CA VAL A 199 1.70 4.33 -5.36
C VAL A 199 2.36 3.31 -6.28
N ASP A 200 3.53 3.65 -6.83
CA ASP A 200 4.44 2.75 -7.54
C ASP A 200 4.80 1.51 -6.70
N GLY A 201 4.48 0.34 -7.24
CA GLY A 201 4.61 -0.94 -6.57
C GLY A 201 6.03 -1.33 -6.19
N PRO A 202 7.02 -1.25 -7.09
CA PRO A 202 8.43 -1.49 -6.75
C PRO A 202 8.95 -0.55 -5.66
N THR A 203 8.61 0.73 -5.70
CA THR A 203 9.03 1.72 -4.71
C THR A 203 8.39 1.44 -3.34
N ASN A 204 7.11 1.05 -3.32
CA ASN A 204 6.44 0.61 -2.10
C ASN A 204 7.07 -0.65 -1.48
N GLN A 205 7.43 -1.64 -2.31
CA GLN A 205 8.15 -2.82 -1.85
C GLN A 205 9.51 -2.46 -1.26
N ALA A 206 10.23 -1.51 -1.89
CA ALA A 206 11.51 -1.01 -1.39
C ALA A 206 11.37 -0.25 -0.05
N LYS A 207 10.25 0.48 0.16
CA LYS A 207 9.90 1.10 1.44
C LYS A 207 9.77 0.05 2.54
N GLY A 208 8.93 -0.97 2.36
CA GLY A 208 8.68 -2.00 3.37
C GLY A 208 8.06 -1.42 4.66
N ASP A 209 8.58 -1.79 5.83
CA ASP A 209 8.10 -1.30 7.15
C ASP A 209 8.94 -0.15 7.73
N LYS A 210 9.70 0.54 6.89
CA LYS A 210 10.51 1.70 7.29
C LYS A 210 9.61 2.89 7.65
N ASP A 211 10.10 3.70 8.59
CA ASP A 211 9.46 4.96 8.96
C ASP A 211 10.07 6.15 8.20
N ALA A 212 9.45 7.32 8.35
CA ALA A 212 9.94 8.57 7.76
C ALA A 212 11.39 8.93 8.15
N ALA A 213 11.88 8.44 9.29
CA ALA A 213 13.27 8.67 9.70
C ALA A 213 14.26 7.80 8.91
N SER A 214 13.83 6.64 8.41
CA SER A 214 14.68 5.65 7.73
C SER A 214 14.45 5.60 6.21
N TRP A 215 13.36 6.18 5.73
CA TRP A 215 12.99 6.19 4.31
C TRP A 215 12.11 7.40 3.98
N LEU A 216 12.40 8.02 2.83
CA LEU A 216 11.58 9.07 2.23
C LEU A 216 11.42 8.75 0.74
N PRO A 217 10.29 9.12 0.12
CA PRO A 217 10.06 8.86 -1.29
C PRO A 217 11.15 9.48 -2.18
N PRO A 218 11.51 8.83 -3.30
CA PRO A 218 12.39 9.42 -4.31
C PRO A 218 11.93 10.78 -4.82
N ASN A 219 10.62 10.96 -5.03
CA ASN A 219 10.00 12.24 -5.35
C ASN A 219 10.21 13.23 -4.19
N LYS A 220 11.15 14.16 -4.39
CA LYS A 220 11.52 15.16 -3.37
C LYS A 220 10.38 16.15 -3.10
N GLY A 221 9.57 16.46 -4.11
CA GLY A 221 8.43 17.38 -3.98
C GLY A 221 7.36 16.86 -3.02
N PHE A 222 7.21 15.54 -2.94
CA PHE A 222 6.22 14.89 -2.09
C PHE A 222 6.68 14.62 -0.64
N ARG A 223 7.96 14.81 -0.31
CA ARG A 223 8.49 14.41 1.01
C ARG A 223 7.86 15.13 2.20
N CYS A 224 7.56 16.41 2.05
CA CYS A 224 6.89 17.18 3.12
C CYS A 224 5.49 16.60 3.37
N GLU A 225 4.73 16.35 2.31
CA GLU A 225 3.40 15.76 2.39
C GLU A 225 3.46 14.35 3.00
N TYR A 226 4.38 13.51 2.54
CA TYR A 226 4.61 12.17 3.11
C TYR A 226 4.84 12.20 4.63
N VAL A 227 5.65 13.15 5.12
CA VAL A 227 5.91 13.31 6.56
C VAL A 227 4.68 13.86 7.28
N SER A 228 3.99 14.84 6.70
CA SER A 228 2.75 15.41 7.26
C SER A 228 1.67 14.36 7.44
N ILE A 229 1.47 13.49 6.43
CA ILE A 229 0.53 12.37 6.51
C ILE A 229 0.90 11.44 7.66
N GLN A 230 2.17 11.03 7.79
CA GLN A 230 2.58 10.17 8.90
C GLN A 230 2.36 10.81 10.26
N ILE A 231 2.61 12.12 10.41
CA ILE A 231 2.33 12.86 11.65
C ILE A 231 0.83 12.84 11.94
N ALA A 232 -0.01 13.17 10.95
CA ALA A 232 -1.46 13.21 11.11
C ALA A 232 -2.04 11.84 11.47
N VAL A 233 -1.61 10.77 10.81
CA VAL A 233 -2.01 9.39 11.12
C VAL A 233 -1.58 9.02 12.54
N LYS A 234 -0.31 9.26 12.90
CA LYS A 234 0.18 8.89 14.23
C LYS A 234 -0.53 9.67 15.34
N ALA A 235 -0.84 10.94 15.10
CA ALA A 235 -1.59 11.75 16.04
C ALA A 235 -3.03 11.24 16.20
N LYS A 236 -3.72 10.90 15.09
CA LYS A 236 -5.09 10.38 15.10
C LYS A 236 -5.23 9.08 15.89
N TYR A 237 -4.21 8.21 15.84
CA TYR A 237 -4.23 6.88 16.45
C TYR A 237 -3.36 6.77 17.71
N GLU A 238 -2.95 7.90 18.29
CA GLU A 238 -2.14 7.98 19.52
C GLU A 238 -0.87 7.11 19.45
N LEU A 239 -0.25 7.05 18.27
CA LEU A 239 1.01 6.36 18.03
C LEU A 239 2.19 7.31 18.26
N TRP A 240 3.35 6.76 18.64
CA TRP A 240 4.54 7.58 18.87
C TRP A 240 5.50 7.61 17.67
N ILE A 241 6.38 8.60 17.68
CA ILE A 241 7.50 8.71 16.74
C ILE A 241 8.81 8.30 17.40
N THR A 242 9.81 8.01 16.58
CA THR A 242 11.18 7.73 17.02
C THR A 242 12.06 8.93 16.73
N GLN A 243 13.01 9.21 17.62
CA GLN A 243 14.09 10.16 17.32
C GLN A 243 14.84 9.69 16.06
N PRO A 244 15.26 10.61 15.16
CA PRO A 244 16.30 10.29 14.18
C PRO A 244 17.53 9.76 14.92
N GLY A 245 18.09 8.64 14.49
CA GLY A 245 19.21 8.02 15.20
C GLY A 245 20.44 8.94 15.25
N CYS A 246 21.16 8.97 16.38
CA CYS A 246 22.44 9.68 16.51
C CYS A 246 23.52 9.25 15.50
N ALA A 247 23.34 8.13 14.79
CA ALA A 247 24.29 7.67 13.77
C ALA A 247 24.40 8.63 12.56
N ASP A 248 23.40 9.47 12.30
CA ASP A 248 23.35 10.33 11.11
C ASP A 248 23.76 11.80 11.35
N VAL A 249 24.09 12.18 12.59
CA VAL A 249 24.39 13.58 12.94
C VAL A 249 25.88 13.83 13.22
N GLU A 250 26.65 12.80 13.62
CA GLU A 250 28.06 12.97 13.99
C GLU A 250 29.01 13.09 12.78
N GLY A 251 28.55 12.78 11.56
CA GLY A 251 29.38 12.79 10.35
C GLY A 251 29.57 14.15 9.66
N ARG A 252 28.97 15.24 10.16
CA ARG A 252 29.06 16.59 9.53
C ARG A 252 29.73 17.64 10.41
N ARG A 253 30.61 17.22 11.30
CA ARG A 253 31.57 18.11 11.97
C ARG A 253 32.98 17.54 11.81
N GLY A 254 33.62 17.92 10.72
CA GLY A 254 35.02 17.65 10.41
C GLY A 254 35.46 18.49 9.23
#